data_AF-A0A8C8JNE2-F1
#
_entry.id   AF-A0A8C8JNE2-F1
#
_cell.length_a   1.000
_cell.length_b   1.000
_cell.length_c   1.000
_cell.angle_alpha   90.00
_cell.angle_beta   90.00
_cell.angle_gamma   90.00
#
_symmetry.space_group_name_H-M   'P 1'
#
loop_
_entity.id
_entity.type
_entity.pdbx_description
1 polymer ?
#
loop_
_entity_poly.entity_id
_entity_poly.type
_entity_poly.pdbx_seq_one_letter_code
_entity_poly.pdbx_strand_id
1 'polypeptide(L)'
;MFRDYGNTVFSNWNPKLPPARLDASLSSLYYLDFNSRETELGPDYAPLALTLGGHSLIFQEGQWLLQQTPQGAKGRSPKAGDRTRIRRLKNKNRELQEENNALKIRVELLMDMLAETTARHHVFRFQLADTDH
;
A
#
# COMPACT_ATOMS: atom_id res chain seq x y z
N MET A 1 -14.85 44.02 44.91
CA MET A 1 -16.01 44.10 43.99
C MET A 1 -15.54 44.89 42.77
N PHE A 2 -15.36 44.37 41.56
CA PHE A 2 -15.71 43.11 40.93
C PHE A 2 -14.59 42.72 39.94
N ARG A 3 -14.31 41.42 39.81
CA ARG A 3 -13.49 40.87 38.71
C ARG A 3 -14.40 40.74 37.50
N ASP A 4 -14.06 41.39 36.40
CA ASP A 4 -14.72 41.14 35.12
C ASP A 4 -14.25 39.80 34.55
N TYR A 5 -15.08 38.79 34.76
CA TYR A 5 -15.05 37.52 34.05
C TYR A 5 -15.82 37.70 32.73
N GLY A 6 -15.12 37.85 31.62
CA GLY A 6 -15.75 38.07 30.31
C GLY A 6 -14.90 37.57 29.16
N ASN A 7 -15.06 36.29 28.83
CA ASN A 7 -14.94 35.69 27.50
C ASN A 7 -14.11 36.42 26.44
N THR A 8 -12.93 35.89 26.10
CA THR A 8 -12.49 35.78 24.70
C THR A 8 -11.48 34.63 24.53
N VAL A 9 -11.94 33.38 24.57
CA VAL A 9 -11.09 32.22 24.19
C VAL A 9 -10.81 32.20 22.67
N PHE A 10 -11.47 33.07 21.89
CA PHE A 10 -11.38 33.12 20.43
C PHE A 10 -10.90 34.47 19.84
N SER A 11 -10.52 35.48 20.64
CA SER A 11 -10.08 36.79 20.09
C SER A 11 -8.75 36.74 19.32
N ASN A 12 -8.04 35.62 19.39
CA ASN A 12 -6.76 35.41 18.72
C ASN A 12 -6.83 34.47 17.50
N TRP A 13 -8.03 34.03 17.08
CA TRP A 13 -8.17 33.23 15.86
C TRP A 13 -8.26 34.14 14.63
N ASN A 14 -7.09 34.52 14.11
CA ASN A 14 -6.96 35.28 12.86
C ASN A 14 -6.24 34.44 11.80
N PRO A 15 -6.91 33.42 11.21
CA PRO A 15 -6.30 32.58 10.21
C PRO A 15 -5.93 33.44 9.00
N LYS A 16 -4.65 33.38 8.59
CA LYS A 16 -4.20 34.07 7.39
C LYS A 16 -5.05 33.60 6.21
N LEU A 17 -5.53 34.52 5.39
CA LEU A 17 -6.21 34.14 4.15
C LEU A 17 -5.26 33.25 3.34
N PRO A 18 -5.74 32.09 2.85
CA PRO A 18 -4.92 31.25 1.99
C PRO A 18 -4.49 32.09 0.78
N PRO A 19 -3.24 31.91 0.29
CA PRO A 19 -2.81 32.58 -0.93
C PRO A 19 -3.78 32.27 -2.07
N ALA A 20 -3.96 33.21 -2.98
CA ALA A 20 -4.77 33.01 -4.17
C ALA A 20 -4.27 31.74 -4.88
N ARG A 21 -5.19 30.80 -5.12
CA ARG A 21 -4.86 29.59 -5.89
C ARG A 21 -4.42 30.05 -7.28
N LEU A 22 -3.21 29.67 -7.68
CA LEU A 22 -2.70 29.91 -9.03
C LEU A 22 -3.37 28.99 -10.06
N ASP A 23 -3.96 27.89 -9.57
CA ASP A 23 -4.62 26.90 -10.40
C ASP A 23 -6.12 27.20 -10.50
N ALA A 24 -6.63 27.21 -11.72
CA ALA A 24 -8.06 27.30 -11.98
C ALA A 24 -8.78 26.08 -11.38
N SER A 25 -9.94 26.31 -10.77
CA SER A 25 -10.84 25.21 -10.39
C SER A 25 -11.10 24.33 -11.62
N LEU A 26 -11.20 23.00 -11.46
CA LEU A 26 -11.64 22.09 -12.53
C LEU A 26 -13.03 22.49 -13.10
N SER A 27 -13.79 23.31 -12.36
CA SER A 27 -15.03 23.93 -12.83
C SER A 27 -14.83 24.99 -13.93
N SER A 28 -13.60 25.47 -14.17
CA SER A 28 -13.22 26.49 -15.16
C SER A 28 -12.77 25.86 -16.50
N LEU A 29 -12.81 24.54 -16.65
CA LEU A 29 -12.29 23.84 -17.84
C LEU A 29 -13.00 24.23 -19.15
N TYR A 30 -14.22 24.77 -19.10
CA TYR A 30 -14.95 25.22 -20.29
C TYR A 30 -14.41 26.53 -20.90
N TYR A 31 -13.54 27.26 -20.18
CA TYR A 31 -12.87 28.45 -20.72
C TYR A 31 -11.65 28.10 -21.58
N LEU A 32 -11.15 26.87 -21.49
CA LEU A 32 -10.02 26.42 -22.31
C LEU A 32 -10.51 26.14 -23.74
N ASP A 33 -9.66 26.46 -24.71
CA ASP A 33 -9.94 26.09 -26.09
C ASP A 33 -9.92 24.56 -26.27
N PHE A 34 -10.54 24.08 -27.35
CA PHE A 34 -10.63 22.64 -27.63
C PHE A 34 -9.27 21.96 -27.67
N ASN A 35 -8.27 22.59 -28.29
CA ASN A 35 -6.94 22.02 -28.44
C ASN A 35 -6.22 21.92 -27.09
N SER A 36 -6.26 22.96 -26.25
CA SER A 36 -5.73 22.95 -24.89
C SER A 36 -6.36 21.84 -24.06
N ARG A 37 -7.69 21.67 -24.16
CA ARG A 37 -8.39 20.61 -23.43
C ARG A 37 -7.98 19.20 -23.89
N GLU A 38 -7.90 18.97 -25.20
CA GLU A 38 -7.46 17.67 -25.74
C GLU A 38 -5.98 17.39 -25.42
N THR A 39 -5.13 18.42 -25.41
CA THR A 39 -3.70 18.24 -25.13
C THR A 39 -3.43 17.95 -23.65
N GLU A 40 -4.20 18.55 -22.72
CA GLU A 40 -3.99 18.41 -21.28
C GLU A 40 -4.79 17.27 -20.63
N LEU A 41 -5.96 16.95 -21.18
CA LEU A 41 -6.92 16.01 -20.57
C LEU A 41 -7.47 14.98 -21.58
N GLY A 42 -7.00 15.02 -22.82
CA GLY A 42 -7.42 14.07 -23.85
C GLY A 42 -6.88 12.66 -23.59
N PRO A 43 -7.42 11.67 -24.31
CA PRO A 43 -6.99 10.27 -24.19
C PRO A 43 -5.53 10.06 -24.61
N ASP A 44 -4.98 10.97 -25.42
CA ASP A 44 -3.59 10.97 -25.88
C ASP A 44 -2.64 11.70 -24.90
N TYR A 45 -3.14 12.10 -23.72
CA TYR A 45 -2.29 12.68 -22.68
C TYR A 45 -1.17 11.70 -22.31
N ALA A 46 0.04 12.24 -22.20
CA ALA A 46 1.23 11.44 -21.88
C ALA A 46 0.98 10.55 -20.65
N PRO A 47 1.63 9.36 -20.56
CA PRO A 47 1.48 8.47 -19.42
C PRO A 47 1.65 9.22 -18.11
N LEU A 48 0.70 9.06 -17.17
CA LEU A 48 0.67 9.83 -15.92
C LEU A 48 2.03 9.71 -15.22
N ALA A 49 2.71 10.85 -15.05
CA ALA A 49 3.99 10.93 -14.36
C ALA A 49 3.82 11.58 -12.98
N LEU A 50 4.38 10.95 -11.94
CA LEU A 50 4.37 11.43 -10.56
C LEU A 50 5.81 11.60 -10.08
N THR A 51 6.14 12.77 -9.54
CA THR A 51 7.44 12.99 -8.89
C THR A 51 7.30 12.88 -7.37
N LEU A 52 7.84 11.80 -6.78
CA LEU A 52 7.80 11.57 -5.35
C LEU A 52 9.22 11.41 -4.78
N GLY A 53 9.61 12.30 -3.86
CA GLY A 53 10.91 12.23 -3.21
C GLY A 53 12.12 12.34 -4.16
N GLY A 54 11.95 13.03 -5.29
CA GLY A 54 12.98 13.16 -6.34
C GLY A 54 13.08 11.97 -7.29
N HIS A 55 12.17 11.00 -7.18
CA HIS A 55 12.01 9.92 -8.15
C HIS A 55 10.83 10.26 -9.06
N SER A 56 11.01 10.12 -10.37
CA SER A 56 9.91 10.21 -11.34
C SER A 56 9.34 8.81 -11.56
N LEU A 57 8.03 8.67 -11.41
CA LEU A 57 7.26 7.43 -11.59
C LEU A 57 6.33 7.63 -12.78
N ILE A 58 6.23 6.66 -13.67
CA ILE A 58 5.27 6.67 -14.78
C ILE A 58 4.25 5.57 -14.53
N PHE A 59 2.97 5.88 -14.69
CA PHE A 59 1.90 4.91 -14.63
C PHE A 59 1.75 4.17 -15.97
N GLN A 60 1.99 2.87 -15.96
CA GLN A 60 1.85 1.98 -17.12
C GLN A 60 1.24 0.65 -16.66
N GLU A 61 0.30 0.11 -17.44
CA GLU A 61 -0.32 -1.21 -17.19
C GLU A 61 -0.90 -1.39 -15.77
N GLY A 62 -1.43 -0.31 -15.18
CA GLY A 62 -1.99 -0.35 -13.83
C GLY A 62 -0.95 -0.25 -12.71
N GLN A 63 0.33 -0.05 -13.03
CA GLN A 63 1.43 -0.01 -12.08
C GLN A 63 2.25 1.28 -12.20
N TRP A 64 2.81 1.74 -11.07
CA TRP A 64 3.76 2.85 -11.04
C TRP A 64 5.18 2.32 -11.23
N LEU A 65 5.79 2.64 -12.37
CA LEU A 65 7.13 2.24 -12.75
C LEU A 65 8.12 3.39 -12.52
N LEU A 66 9.32 3.10 -12.03
CA LEU A 66 10.36 4.11 -11.88
C LEU A 66 10.89 4.52 -13.26
N GLN A 67 10.79 5.80 -13.59
CA GLN A 67 11.35 6.35 -14.82
C GLN A 67 12.88 6.29 -14.77
N GLN A 68 13.47 5.49 -15.63
CA GLN A 68 14.93 5.40 -15.78
C GLN A 68 15.42 6.60 -16.58
N THR A 69 15.79 7.70 -15.92
CA THR A 69 16.46 8.83 -16.58
C THR A 69 17.95 8.50 -16.84
N PRO A 70 18.50 8.85 -18.02
CA PRO A 70 19.90 8.58 -18.39
C PRO A 70 20.91 9.30 -17.49
N GLN A 71 20.52 10.39 -16.83
CA GLN A 71 21.18 10.87 -15.63
C GLN A 71 20.48 10.20 -14.45
N GLY A 72 21.15 9.20 -13.89
CA GLY A 72 20.62 8.38 -12.79
C GLY A 72 19.90 9.26 -11.79
N ALA A 73 18.59 9.02 -11.66
CA ALA A 73 17.73 9.78 -10.77
C ALA A 73 18.40 9.80 -9.39
N LYS A 74 19.00 10.93 -9.03
CA LYS A 74 19.42 11.21 -7.67
C LYS A 74 18.17 11.49 -6.85
N GLY A 75 17.29 10.49 -6.77
CA GLY A 75 16.21 10.49 -5.81
C GLY A 75 16.83 10.73 -4.45
N ARG A 76 16.11 11.45 -3.59
CA ARG A 76 16.60 11.79 -2.26
C ARG A 76 16.96 10.48 -1.59
N SER A 77 18.26 10.24 -1.38
CA SER A 77 18.73 9.05 -0.69
C SER A 77 17.89 8.92 0.58
N PRO A 78 17.27 7.74 0.85
CA PRO A 78 16.41 7.57 2.00
C PRO A 78 17.17 8.07 3.23
N LYS A 79 16.51 8.95 4.02
CA LYS A 79 17.12 9.51 5.21
C LYS A 79 17.56 8.35 6.11
N ALA A 80 18.55 8.57 6.99
CA ALA A 80 19.04 7.50 7.86
C ALA A 80 17.90 6.77 8.60
N GLY A 81 16.84 7.49 9.01
CA GLY A 81 15.62 6.92 9.60
C GLY A 81 14.77 6.07 8.63
N ASP A 82 14.71 6.41 7.35
CA ASP A 82 14.00 5.61 6.34
C ASP A 82 14.74 4.31 6.05
N ARG A 83 16.07 4.34 6.00
CA ARG A 83 16.90 3.14 5.80
C ARG A 83 16.75 2.14 6.95
N THR A 84 16.72 2.61 8.19
CA THR A 84 16.51 1.75 9.36
C THR A 84 15.11 1.16 9.38
N ARG A 85 14.08 1.95 9.03
CA ARG A 85 12.70 1.47 8.90
C ARG A 85 12.57 0.41 7.81
N ILE A 86 13.13 0.65 6.62
CA ILE A 86 13.14 -0.32 5.51
C ILE A 86 13.85 -1.61 5.93
N ARG A 87 14.99 -1.53 6.62
CA ARG A 87 15.70 -2.72 7.13
C ARG A 87 14.87 -3.51 8.12
N ARG A 88 14.20 -2.84 9.07
CA ARG A 88 13.30 -3.50 10.03
C ARG A 88 12.13 -4.19 9.33
N LEU A 89 11.51 -3.51 8.35
CA LEU A 89 10.42 -4.08 7.56
C LEU A 89 10.86 -5.32 6.77
N LYS A 90 12.03 -5.27 6.12
CA LYS A 90 12.60 -6.43 5.41
C LYS A 90 12.87 -7.60 6.35
N ASN A 91 13.43 -7.34 7.53
CA ASN A 91 13.68 -8.38 8.52
C ASN A 91 12.38 -9.02 9.01
N LYS A 92 11.36 -8.20 9.32
CA LYS A 92 10.07 -8.72 9.79
C LYS A 92 9.34 -9.50 8.70
N ASN A 93 9.42 -9.05 7.45
CA ASN A 93 8.85 -9.77 6.32
C ASN A 93 9.51 -11.14 6.15
N ARG A 94 10.85 -11.22 6.27
CA ARG A 94 11.58 -12.50 6.22
C ARG A 94 11.16 -13.45 7.35
N GLU A 95 11.09 -12.96 8.58
CA GLU A 95 10.64 -13.74 9.74
C GLU A 95 9.22 -14.28 9.53
N LEU A 96 8.30 -13.43 9.06
CA LEU A 96 6.92 -13.84 8.74
C LEU A 96 6.87 -14.86 7.61
N GLN A 97 7.75 -14.76 6.61
CA GLN A 97 7.83 -15.72 5.51
C GLN A 97 8.34 -17.08 5.99
N GLU A 98 9.33 -17.10 6.88
CA GLU A 98 9.84 -18.32 7.51
C GLU A 98 8.76 -19.00 8.37
N GLU A 99 8.03 -18.23 9.18
CA GLU A 99 6.90 -18.72 9.96
C GLU A 99 5.78 -19.27 9.07
N ASN A 100 5.43 -18.55 8.00
CA ASN A 100 4.42 -19.00 7.05
C ASN A 100 4.79 -20.34 6.40
N ASN A 101 6.06 -20.50 6.02
CA ASN A 101 6.55 -21.75 5.46
C ASN A 101 6.53 -22.89 6.49
N ALA A 102 6.98 -22.64 7.72
CA ALA A 102 6.93 -23.62 8.81
C ALA A 102 5.48 -24.06 9.12
N LEU A 103 4.53 -23.13 9.11
CA LEU A 103 3.12 -23.43 9.31
C LEU A 103 2.55 -24.29 8.17
N LYS A 104 2.90 -24.00 6.91
CA LYS A 104 2.47 -24.83 5.77
C LYS A 104 2.93 -26.28 5.91
N ILE A 105 4.22 -26.49 6.19
CA ILE A 105 4.79 -27.82 6.38
C ILE A 105 4.10 -28.56 7.53
N ARG A 106 3.81 -27.86 8.64
CA ARG A 106 3.08 -28.46 9.78
C ARG A 106 1.68 -28.89 9.40
N VAL A 107 0.96 -28.09 8.62
CA VAL A 107 -0.38 -28.44 8.14
C VAL A 107 -0.32 -29.65 7.22
N GLU A 108 0.60 -29.68 6.27
CA GLU A 108 0.78 -30.83 5.36
C GLU A 108 1.07 -32.12 6.14
N LEU A 109 2.02 -32.08 7.08
CA LEU A 109 2.33 -33.23 7.93
C LEU A 109 1.13 -33.71 8.76
N LEU A 110 0.37 -32.76 9.34
CA LEU A 110 -0.83 -33.10 10.10
C LEU A 110 -1.90 -33.76 9.21
N MET A 111 -2.05 -33.29 7.98
CA MET A 111 -2.96 -33.90 7.01
C MET A 111 -2.52 -35.32 6.64
N ASP A 112 -1.23 -35.56 6.42
CA ASP A 112 -0.69 -36.89 6.14
C ASP A 112 -0.94 -37.85 7.33
N MET A 113 -0.67 -37.40 8.55
CA MET A 113 -0.92 -38.20 9.76
C MET A 113 -2.41 -38.50 9.94
N LEU A 114 -3.30 -37.54 9.66
CA LEU A 114 -4.74 -37.75 9.71
C LEU A 114 -5.20 -38.75 8.64
N ALA A 115 -4.70 -38.65 7.41
CA ALA A 115 -5.00 -39.59 6.35
C ALA A 115 -4.53 -41.01 6.71
N GLU A 116 -3.31 -41.14 7.25
CA GLU A 116 -2.73 -42.43 7.64
C GLU A 116 -3.51 -43.08 8.80
N THR A 117 -3.84 -42.32 9.84
CA THR A 117 -4.65 -42.81 10.97
C THR A 117 -6.05 -43.20 10.55
N THR A 118 -6.67 -42.44 9.65
CA THR A 118 -8.00 -42.76 9.09
C THR A 118 -7.94 -44.04 8.27
N ALA A 119 -6.93 -44.21 7.41
CA ALA A 119 -6.73 -45.42 6.63
C ALA A 119 -6.51 -46.66 7.52
N ARG A 120 -5.66 -46.55 8.54
CA ARG A 120 -5.46 -47.63 9.54
C ARG A 120 -6.77 -47.98 10.25
N HIS A 121 -7.53 -46.97 10.66
CA HIS A 121 -8.81 -47.18 11.32
C HIS A 121 -9.81 -47.93 10.41
N HIS A 122 -9.90 -47.56 9.13
CA HIS A 122 -10.74 -48.30 8.18
C HIS A 122 -10.29 -49.75 8.05
N VAL A 123 -8.99 -50.03 7.90
CA VAL A 123 -8.46 -51.40 7.81
C VAL A 123 -8.81 -52.21 9.05
N PHE A 124 -8.62 -51.65 10.26
CA PHE A 124 -9.01 -52.34 11.49
C PHE A 124 -10.50 -52.62 11.57
N ARG A 125 -11.34 -51.70 11.12
CA ARG A 125 -12.80 -51.90 11.09
C ARG A 125 -13.22 -53.03 10.15
N PHE A 126 -12.60 -53.14 8.98
CA PHE A 126 -12.87 -54.25 8.06
C PHE A 126 -12.43 -55.59 8.66
N GLN A 127 -11.23 -55.67 9.25
CA GLN A 127 -10.75 -56.90 9.88
C GLN A 127 -11.65 -57.37 11.02
N LEU A 128 -12.13 -56.46 11.87
CA LEU A 128 -13.06 -56.80 12.94
C LEU A 128 -14.40 -57.32 12.40
N ALA A 129 -14.92 -56.69 11.33
CA ALA A 129 -16.16 -57.14 10.70
C ALA A 129 -16.02 -58.54 10.04
N ASP A 130 -14.83 -58.84 9.48
CA ASP A 130 -14.55 -60.15 8.87
C ASP A 130 -14.34 -61.26 9.91
N THR A 131 -13.91 -60.93 11.14
CA THR A 131 -13.72 -61.91 12.23
C THR A 131 -15.01 -62.27 12.98
N ASP A 132 -16.08 -61.50 12.78
CA ASP A 132 -17.41 -61.73 13.40
C ASP A 132 -18.34 -62.58 12.50
N HIS A 133 -17.80 -63.27 11.49
CA HIS A 133 -18.47 -64.26 10.63
C HIS A 133 -17.78 -65.62 10.73
#